data_AF-A0A430R369-F1
#
_entry.id   AF-A0A430R369-F1
#
_cell.length_a   1.000
_cell.length_b   1.000
_cell.length_c   1.000
_cell.angle_alpha   90.00
_cell.angle_beta   90.00
_cell.angle_gamma   90.00
#
_symmetry.space_group_name_H-M   'P 1'
#
loop_
_entity.id
_entity.type
_entity.pdbx_description
1 polymer ?
#
loop_
_entity_poly.entity_id
_entity_poly.type
_entity_poly.pdbx_seq_one_letter_code
_entity_poly.pdbx_strand_id
1 'polypeptide(L)' 'AGLRGLEAGGVPDVILEVNGVKVNSFEDLLREVRRHQVGDRIRLSVRRGGEVLQVEVELAPFPGR' A
#
# COMPACT_ATOMS: atom_id res chain seq x y z
N ALA A 1 -5.12 -6.52 -8.85
CA ALA A 1 -6.05 -5.40 -9.05
C ALA A 1 -5.40 -4.14 -8.49
N GLY A 2 -5.09 -3.14 -9.32
CA GLY A 2 -4.42 -1.92 -8.89
C GLY A 2 -5.32 -1.05 -8.02
N LEU A 3 -4.75 -0.41 -7.00
CA LEU A 3 -5.42 0.57 -6.16
C LEU A 3 -5.97 1.70 -7.05
N ARG A 4 -7.27 1.66 -7.36
CA ARG A 4 -7.99 2.73 -8.06
C ARG A 4 -8.09 3.95 -7.13
N GLY A 5 -7.01 4.73 -7.09
CA GLY A 5 -6.98 6.06 -6.48
C GLY A 5 -6.58 7.16 -7.47
N LEU A 6 -6.40 6.82 -8.75
CA LEU A 6 -5.86 7.72 -9.78
C LEU A 6 -6.92 8.43 -10.63
N GLU A 7 -8.12 8.67 -10.09
CA GLU A 7 -9.05 9.58 -10.76
C GLU A 7 -8.64 11.01 -10.43
N ALA A 8 -8.24 11.74 -11.46
CA ALA A 8 -7.83 13.13 -11.40
C ALA A 8 -8.93 13.99 -10.72
N GLY A 9 -8.76 14.26 -9.42
CA GLY A 9 -9.71 15.03 -8.60
C GLY A 9 -10.04 14.44 -7.22
N GLY A 10 -9.68 13.18 -6.93
CA GLY A 10 -9.87 12.55 -5.62
C GLY A 10 -8.78 12.87 -4.59
N VAL A 11 -9.10 12.76 -3.29
CA VAL A 11 -8.08 12.80 -2.23
C VAL A 11 -7.17 11.58 -2.40
N PRO A 12 -5.85 11.75 -2.50
CA PRO A 12 -4.94 10.61 -2.68
C PRO A 12 -4.97 9.70 -1.46
N ASP A 13 -4.83 8.41 -1.74
CA ASP A 13 -4.63 7.40 -0.71
C ASP A 13 -3.26 7.57 -0.06
N VAL A 14 -3.22 7.54 1.27
CA VAL A 14 -1.98 7.57 2.04
C VAL A 14 -1.84 6.26 2.81
N ILE A 15 -0.80 5.49 2.51
CA ILE A 15 -0.48 4.28 3.27
C ILE A 15 0.11 4.70 4.61
N LEU A 16 -0.48 4.19 5.70
CA LEU A 16 -0.05 4.45 7.07
C LEU A 16 0.70 3.26 7.68
N GLU A 17 0.30 2.03 7.31
CA GLU A 17 0.87 0.81 7.89
C GLU A 17 0.92 -0.33 6.87
N VAL A 18 1.90 -1.22 7.04
CA VAL A 18 2.06 -2.49 6.32
C VAL A 18 2.15 -3.60 7.35
N ASN A 19 1.22 -4.56 7.33
CA ASN A 19 1.16 -5.67 8.29
C ASN A 19 1.23 -5.22 9.77
N GLY A 20 0.64 -4.06 10.08
CA GLY A 20 0.65 -3.45 11.43
C GLY A 20 1.93 -2.69 11.78
N VAL A 21 2.91 -2.61 10.87
CA VAL A 21 4.10 -1.78 11.02
C VAL A 21 3.83 -0.40 10.43
N LYS A 22 3.98 0.65 11.24
CA LYS A 22 3.83 2.04 10.79
C LYS A 22 4.91 2.41 9.77
N VAL A 23 4.48 3.01 8.67
CA VAL A 23 5.35 3.55 7.63
C VAL A 23 5.13 5.06 7.54
N ASN A 24 6.21 5.83 7.60
CA ASN A 24 6.15 7.29 7.53
C ASN A 24 6.84 7.85 6.28
N SER A 25 7.54 7.00 5.54
CA SER A 25 8.26 7.35 4.33
C SER A 25 8.11 6.30 3.24
N PHE A 26 8.38 6.70 2.00
CA PHE A 26 8.44 5.78 0.87
C PHE A 26 9.51 4.70 1.05
N GLU A 27 10.64 5.04 1.70
CA GLU A 27 11.71 4.08 1.99
C GLU A 27 11.28 3.01 3.00
N ASP A 28 10.50 3.38 4.02
CA ASP A 28 9.96 2.43 5.00
C ASP A 28 9.00 1.45 4.32
N LEU A 29 8.09 1.99 3.48
CA LEU A 29 7.17 1.17 2.70
C LEU A 29 7.92 0.18 1.81
N LEU A 30 8.93 0.66 1.07
CA LEU A 30 9.73 -0.17 0.19
C LEU A 30 10.50 -1.25 0.98
N ARG A 31 11.04 -0.91 2.15
CA ARG A 31 11.74 -1.84 3.04
C ARG A 31 10.80 -2.95 3.50
N GLU A 32 9.61 -2.61 3.99
CA GLU A 32 8.65 -3.60 4.48
C GLU A 32 8.11 -4.50 3.36
N VAL A 33 7.77 -3.93 2.21
CA VAL A 33 7.30 -4.71 1.05
C VAL A 33 8.39 -5.67 0.54
N ARG A 34 9.67 -5.25 0.52
CA ARG A 34 10.79 -6.11 0.09
C ARG A 34 11.07 -7.31 1.00
N ARG A 35 10.49 -7.34 2.20
CA ARG A 35 10.59 -8.50 3.12
C ARG A 35 9.63 -9.63 2.75
N HIS A 36 8.73 -9.38 1.81
CA HIS A 36 7.71 -10.29 1.34
C HIS A 36 7.97 -10.67 -0.12
N GLN A 37 7.39 -11.79 -0.54
CA GLN A 37 7.54 -12.31 -1.89
C GLN A 37 6.35 -11.91 -2.78
N VAL A 38 6.56 -11.94 -4.09
CA VAL A 38 5.46 -11.82 -5.05
C VAL A 38 4.46 -12.95 -4.80
N GLY A 39 3.17 -12.62 -4.80
CA GLY A 39 2.08 -13.55 -4.45
C GLY A 39 1.74 -13.57 -2.96
N ASP A 40 2.55 -12.97 -2.09
CA ASP A 40 2.19 -12.84 -0.68
C ASP A 40 1.04 -11.84 -0.52
N ARG A 41 0.16 -12.15 0.43
CA ARG A 41 -0.87 -11.22 0.86
C ARG A 41 -0.39 -10.39 2.03
N ILE A 42 -0.52 -9.07 1.90
CA ILE A 42 -0.19 -8.11 2.95
C ILE A 42 -1.42 -7.25 3.28
N ARG A 43 -1.52 -6.86 4.54
CA ARG A 43 -2.54 -5.95 5.04
C ARG A 43 -2.00 -4.53 5.04
N LEU A 44 -2.69 -3.63 4.35
CA LEU A 44 -2.37 -2.20 4.34
C LEU A 44 -3.42 -1.43 5.15
N SER A 45 -2.96 -0.53 6.01
CA SER A 45 -3.80 0.54 6.56
C SER A 45 -3.65 1.76 5.65
N VAL A 46 -4.73 2.19 5.00
CA VAL A 46 -4.74 3.28 4.02
C VAL A 46 -5.71 4.35 4.49
N ARG A 47 -5.26 5.60 4.54
CA ARG A 47 -6.14 6.75 4.72
C ARG A 47 -6.63 7.22 3.36
N ARG A 48 -7.94 7.13 3.15
CA ARG A 48 -8.63 7.65 1.95
C ARG A 48 -9.57 8.75 2.41
N GLY A 49 -9.27 10.00 2.05
CA GLY A 49 -10.01 11.14 2.60
C GLY A 49 -9.81 11.27 4.11
N GLY A 50 -10.91 11.26 4.87
CA GLY A 50 -10.92 11.35 6.34
C GLY A 50 -10.99 9.99 7.06
N GLU A 51 -11.09 8.89 6.33
CA GLU A 51 -11.29 7.55 6.90
C GLU A 51 -10.03 6.70 6.75
N VAL A 52 -9.81 5.80 7.72
CA VAL A 52 -8.75 4.79 7.66
C VAL A 52 -9.38 3.45 7.31
N LEU A 53 -8.98 2.91 6.17
CA LEU A 53 -9.42 1.63 5.64
C LEU A 53 -8.32 0.60 5.83
N GLN A 54 -8.70 -0.63 6.12
CA GLN A 54 -7.78 -1.77 6.12
C GLN A 54 -8.10 -2.65 4.92
N VAL A 55 -7.10 -2.85 4.07
CA VAL A 55 -7.25 -3.61 2.82
C VAL A 55 -6.21 -4.73 2.79
N GLU A 56 -6.63 -5.92 2.41
CA GLU A 56 -5.71 -7.02 2.10
C GLU A 56 -5.41 -6.96 0.60
N VAL A 57 -4.13 -6.95 0.24
CA VAL A 57 -3.66 -6.89 -1.14
C VAL A 57 -2.64 -7.98 -1.40
N GLU A 58 -2.61 -8.48 -2.62
CA GLU A 58 -1.60 -9.43 -3.08
C GLU A 58 -0.45 -8.66 -3.76
N LEU A 59 0.78 -8.99 -3.40
CA LEU A 59 1.97 -8.38 -3.98
C LEU A 59 2.20 -8.83 -5.42
N ALA A 60 2.19 -7.87 -6.34
CA ALA A 60 2.50 -8.10 -7.74
C ALA A 60 4.00 -7.86 -8.03
N PRO A 61 4.55 -8.45 -9.11
CA PRO A 61 5.88 -8.08 -9.60
C PRO A 61 5.97 -6.58 -9.86
N PHE A 62 7.11 -5.98 -9.52
CA PHE A 62 7.35 -4.57 -9.85
C PHE A 62 7.31 -4.39 -11.38
N PRO A 63 6.45 -3.51 -11.92
CA PRO A 63 6.35 -3.28 -13.35
C PRO A 63 7.61 -2.55 -13.83
N GLY A 64 8.58 -3.30 -14.36
CA GLY A 64 9.88 -2.72 -14.75
C GLY A 64 10.99 -3.72 -15.04
N ARG A 65 10.65 -4.97 -15.42
CA ARG A 65 11.58 -5.88 -16.10
C ARG A 65 10.90 -6.43 -17.35
#